data_AF-A0A3A1XHX5-F1
#
_entry.id   AF-A0A3A1XHX5-F1
#
_cell.length_a   1.000
_cell.length_b   1.000
_cell.length_c   1.000
_cell.angle_alpha   90.00
_cell.angle_beta   90.00
_cell.angle_gamma   90.00
#
_symmetry.space_group_name_H-M   'P 1'
#
loop_
_entity.id
_entity.type
_entity.pdbx_description
1 polymer ?
#
loop_
_entity_poly.entity_id
_entity_poly.type
_entity_poly.pdbx_seq_one_letter_code
_entity_poly.pdbx_strand_id
1 'polypeptide(L)'
;RAYIIADNKLSLNAGWDNELLAVELSELEGADFNLDLLGFDEAELSGIFDADKDVSDDDFDVAKELEEPCFSKTGDMWTLGKHRIICGDATKLETYKTLLENTKVNLVVTDPPYNVNYEGAA
;
A
#
# COMPACT_ATOMS: atom_id res chain seq x y z
N ARG A 1 -28.03 -37.69 18.64
CA ARG A 1 -27.72 -38.41 17.37
C ARG A 1 -28.24 -37.66 16.15
N ALA A 2 -29.54 -37.37 16.04
CA ALA A 2 -30.08 -36.56 14.94
C ALA A 2 -29.40 -35.17 14.79
N TYR A 3 -29.13 -34.49 15.91
CA TYR A 3 -28.40 -33.21 15.91
C TYR A 3 -26.99 -33.27 15.29
N ILE A 4 -26.23 -34.35 15.52
CA ILE A 4 -24.88 -34.50 14.97
C ILE A 4 -24.94 -34.66 13.44
N ILE A 5 -25.96 -35.36 12.94
CA ILE A 5 -26.17 -35.54 11.51
C ILE A 5 -26.63 -34.22 10.87
N ALA A 6 -27.48 -33.46 11.56
CA ALA A 6 -27.93 -32.14 11.11
C ALA A 6 -26.77 -31.14 11.07
N ASP A 7 -25.92 -31.10 12.09
CA ASP A 7 -24.75 -30.23 12.18
C ASP A 7 -23.77 -30.45 11.02
N ASN A 8 -23.37 -31.70 10.79
CA ASN A 8 -22.54 -32.05 9.63
C ASN A 8 -23.17 -31.65 8.29
N LYS A 9 -24.50 -31.76 8.17
CA LYS A 9 -25.20 -31.40 6.93
C LYS A 9 -25.30 -29.88 6.74
N LEU A 10 -25.42 -29.12 7.83
CA LEU A 10 -25.42 -27.66 7.81
C LEU A 10 -24.04 -27.13 7.41
N SER A 11 -22.96 -27.68 7.96
CA SER A 11 -21.59 -27.29 7.61
C SER A 11 -21.28 -27.51 6.12
N LEU A 12 -21.81 -28.57 5.52
CA LEU A 12 -21.66 -28.84 4.07
C LEU A 12 -22.43 -27.87 3.16
N ASN A 13 -23.39 -27.14 3.71
CA ASN A 13 -24.19 -26.16 2.97
C ASN A 13 -23.81 -24.72 3.36
N ALA A 14 -22.87 -24.53 4.30
CA ALA A 14 -22.42 -23.22 4.71
C ALA A 14 -21.48 -22.64 3.64
N GLY A 15 -21.62 -21.35 3.38
CA GLY A 15 -20.72 -20.57 2.53
C GLY A 15 -20.33 -19.30 3.25
N TRP A 16 -19.28 -18.65 2.75
CA TRP A 16 -18.83 -17.36 3.24
C TRP A 16 -19.52 -16.24 2.47
N ASP A 17 -19.92 -15.20 3.19
CA ASP A 17 -20.15 -13.89 2.62
C ASP A 17 -18.80 -13.17 2.68
N ASN A 18 -18.12 -13.06 1.53
CA ASN A 18 -16.75 -12.57 1.49
C ASN A 18 -16.64 -11.09 1.90
N GLU A 19 -17.68 -10.30 1.66
CA GLU A 19 -17.72 -8.88 2.08
C GLU A 19 -17.73 -8.80 3.61
N LEU A 20 -18.64 -9.56 4.26
CA LEU A 20 -18.72 -9.59 5.72
C LEU A 20 -17.48 -10.25 6.34
N LEU A 21 -16.94 -11.29 5.71
CA LEU A 21 -15.75 -12.00 6.18
C LEU A 21 -14.51 -11.09 6.15
N ALA A 22 -14.34 -10.29 5.10
CA ALA A 22 -13.21 -9.35 5.00
C ALA A 22 -13.23 -8.33 6.15
N VAL A 23 -14.40 -7.78 6.48
CA VAL A 23 -14.57 -6.84 7.60
C VAL A 23 -14.15 -7.48 8.93
N GLU A 24 -14.66 -8.68 9.23
CA GLU A 24 -14.35 -9.39 10.47
C GLU A 24 -12.86 -9.77 10.57
N LEU A 25 -12.24 -10.20 9.46
CA LEU A 25 -10.81 -10.51 9.43
C LEU A 25 -9.96 -9.25 9.65
N SER A 26 -10.34 -8.10 9.07
CA SER A 26 -9.66 -6.82 9.32
C SER A 26 -9.80 -6.36 10.78
N GLU A 27 -10.95 -6.59 11.42
CA GLU A 27 -11.13 -6.27 12.85
C GLU A 27 -10.27 -7.17 13.74
N LEU A 28 -10.16 -8.46 13.42
CA LEU A 28 -9.30 -9.41 14.14
C LEU A 28 -7.82 -9.05 13.98
N GLU A 29 -7.37 -8.71 12.77
CA GLU A 29 -6.01 -8.24 12.52
C GLU A 29 -5.71 -6.97 13.32
N GLY A 30 -6.65 -6.01 13.33
CA GLY A 30 -6.54 -4.77 14.13
C GLY A 30 -6.54 -5.00 15.64
N ALA A 31 -6.98 -6.17 16.11
CA ALA A 31 -6.90 -6.62 17.49
C ALA A 31 -5.64 -7.46 17.80
N ASP A 32 -4.64 -7.43 16.91
CA ASP A 32 -3.39 -8.21 16.99
C ASP A 32 -3.62 -9.74 17.01
N PHE A 33 -4.72 -10.22 16.41
CA PHE A 33 -4.98 -11.65 16.28
C PHE A 33 -4.20 -12.28 15.13
N ASN A 34 -3.64 -13.48 15.34
CA ASN A 34 -2.95 -14.22 14.28
C ASN A 34 -3.94 -14.96 13.37
N LEU A 35 -4.16 -14.43 12.16
CA LEU A 35 -5.08 -15.00 11.15
C LEU A 35 -4.68 -16.40 10.67
N ASP A 36 -3.41 -16.79 10.76
CA ASP A 36 -2.92 -18.14 10.37
C ASP A 36 -3.62 -19.27 11.16
N LEU A 37 -4.17 -18.95 12.34
CA LEU A 37 -4.86 -19.90 13.20
C LEU A 37 -6.28 -20.22 12.72
N LEU A 38 -6.83 -19.43 11.81
CA LEU A 38 -8.19 -19.60 11.28
C LEU A 38 -8.27 -20.68 10.18
N GLY A 39 -7.11 -21.10 9.67
CA GLY A 39 -7.01 -22.17 8.68
C GLY A 39 -7.24 -21.72 7.23
N PHE A 40 -7.23 -20.40 6.98
CA PHE A 40 -7.09 -19.86 5.63
C PHE A 40 -5.62 -19.90 5.22
N ASP A 41 -5.36 -20.21 3.95
CA ASP A 41 -4.05 -19.96 3.37
C ASP A 41 -3.87 -18.50 2.93
N GLU A 42 -2.63 -18.12 2.60
CA GLU A 42 -2.27 -16.75 2.22
C GLU A 42 -3.00 -16.28 0.94
N ALA A 43 -3.26 -17.18 0.00
CA ALA A 43 -3.95 -16.87 -1.25
C ALA A 43 -5.46 -16.67 -1.01
N GLU A 44 -6.06 -17.46 -0.12
CA GLU A 44 -7.44 -17.30 0.33
C GLU A 44 -7.64 -15.96 1.05
N LEU A 45 -6.75 -15.60 1.97
CA LEU A 45 -6.81 -14.32 2.68
C LEU A 45 -6.71 -13.13 1.71
N SER A 46 -5.74 -13.15 0.77
CA SER A 46 -5.63 -12.11 -0.25
C SER A 46 -6.91 -12.00 -1.08
N GLY A 47 -7.45 -13.12 -1.55
CA GLY A 47 -8.70 -13.12 -2.32
C GLY A 47 -9.91 -12.56 -1.56
N ILE A 48 -9.97 -12.75 -0.24
CA ILE A 48 -11.01 -12.18 0.61
C ILE A 48 -10.82 -10.66 0.78
N PHE A 49 -9.60 -10.19 1.02
CA PHE A 49 -9.30 -8.76 1.18
C PHE A 49 -9.34 -7.95 -0.12
N ASP A 50 -9.16 -8.61 -1.26
CA ASP A 50 -9.19 -7.98 -2.58
C ASP A 50 -10.59 -7.95 -3.20
N ALA A 51 -11.57 -8.64 -2.60
CA ALA A 51 -12.95 -8.72 -3.09
C ALA A 51 -13.66 -7.36 -3.17
N ASP A 52 -13.19 -6.36 -2.42
CA ASP A 52 -13.79 -5.02 -2.31
C ASP A 52 -12.95 -3.92 -3.01
N LYS A 53 -11.84 -4.30 -3.64
CA LYS A 53 -10.97 -3.37 -4.36
C LYS A 53 -11.26 -3.49 -5.85
N ASP A 54 -11.96 -2.48 -6.39
CA ASP A 54 -11.93 -2.11 -7.82
C ASP A 54 -10.50 -1.62 -8.23
N VAL A 55 -9.46 -2.25 -7.70
CA VAL A 55 -8.07 -1.99 -8.01
C VAL A 55 -7.67 -3.03 -9.04
N SER A 56 -7.95 -2.71 -10.30
CA SER A 56 -7.28 -3.38 -11.40
C SER A 56 -5.85 -2.89 -11.45
N ASP A 57 -4.90 -3.81 -11.55
CA ASP A 57 -3.59 -3.49 -12.10
C ASP A 57 -3.82 -2.85 -13.48
N ASP A 58 -3.18 -1.71 -13.75
CA ASP A 58 -3.26 -1.01 -15.03
C ASP A 58 -2.27 -1.57 -16.05
N ASP A 59 -1.63 -2.72 -15.73
CA ASP A 59 -0.59 -3.37 -16.51
C ASP A 59 0.57 -2.38 -16.80
N PHE A 60 0.93 -1.56 -15.81
CA PHE A 60 1.98 -0.54 -15.95
C PHE A 60 3.35 -1.19 -16.24
N ASP A 61 3.88 -0.94 -17.43
CA ASP A 61 5.19 -1.44 -17.86
C ASP A 61 6.29 -0.46 -17.46
N VAL A 62 6.90 -0.71 -16.30
CA VAL A 62 8.01 0.08 -15.77
C VAL A 62 9.20 0.11 -16.73
N ALA A 63 9.54 -1.02 -17.35
CA ALA A 63 10.71 -1.13 -18.21
C ALA A 63 10.56 -0.24 -19.45
N LYS A 64 9.36 -0.25 -20.04
CA LYS A 64 9.03 0.63 -21.17
C LYS A 64 9.03 2.10 -20.77
N GLU A 65 8.44 2.46 -19.64
CA GLU A 65 8.39 3.87 -19.22
C GLU A 65 9.80 4.42 -18.88
N LEU A 66 10.71 3.59 -18.38
CA LEU A 66 12.10 3.97 -18.15
C LEU A 66 12.90 4.27 -19.43
N GLU A 67 12.45 3.79 -20.60
CA GLU A 67 13.05 4.13 -21.89
C GLU A 67 12.64 5.54 -22.37
N GLU A 68 11.51 6.06 -21.89
CA GLU A 68 11.02 7.38 -22.26
C GLU A 68 11.95 8.49 -21.70
N PRO A 69 12.18 9.57 -22.47
CA PRO A 69 13.06 10.63 -22.03
C PRO A 69 12.47 11.34 -20.80
N CYS A 70 13.23 11.35 -19.71
CA CYS A 70 12.87 12.09 -18.52
C CYS A 70 12.70 13.59 -18.85
N PHE A 71 11.47 14.10 -18.67
CA PHE A 71 11.16 15.50 -18.93
C PHE A 71 11.59 16.42 -17.79
N SER A 72 11.59 15.90 -16.56
CA SER A 72 12.00 16.65 -15.37
C SER A 72 13.51 16.86 -15.34
N LYS A 73 13.92 18.06 -14.96
CA LYS A 73 15.33 18.45 -14.86
C LYS A 73 15.64 18.95 -13.46
N THR A 74 16.87 18.71 -13.02
CA THR A 74 17.37 19.28 -11.76
C THR A 74 17.19 20.81 -11.76
N GLY A 75 16.51 21.32 -10.74
CA GLY A 75 16.13 22.72 -10.60
C GLY A 75 14.69 23.01 -10.97
N ASP A 76 13.98 22.07 -11.62
CA ASP A 76 12.55 22.23 -11.90
C ASP A 76 11.75 22.38 -10.60
N MET A 77 10.77 23.29 -10.65
CA MET A 77 9.92 23.62 -9.53
C MET A 77 8.47 23.56 -9.98
N TRP A 78 7.65 22.74 -9.32
CA TRP A 78 6.23 22.58 -9.59
C TRP A 78 5.38 23.09 -8.42
N THR A 79 4.33 23.86 -8.75
CA THR A 79 3.37 24.40 -7.77
C THR A 79 2.02 23.71 -7.95
N LEU A 80 1.53 23.05 -6.90
CA LEU A 80 0.22 22.43 -6.85
C LEU A 80 -0.61 23.11 -5.77
N GLY A 81 -1.28 24.21 -6.13
CA GLY A 81 -1.98 25.06 -5.18
C GLY A 81 -1.02 25.63 -4.14
N LYS A 82 -1.15 25.20 -2.88
CA LYS A 82 -0.26 25.61 -1.77
C LYS A 82 1.01 24.75 -1.62
N HIS A 83 1.11 23.66 -2.38
CA HIS A 83 2.22 22.70 -2.28
C HIS A 83 3.27 23.01 -3.34
N ARG A 84 4.53 22.73 -3.00
CA ARG A 84 5.69 22.95 -3.86
C ARG A 84 6.54 21.70 -3.92
N ILE A 85 7.02 21.36 -5.10
CA ILE A 85 7.89 20.21 -5.35
C ILE A 85 9.12 20.71 -6.12
N ILE A 86 10.30 20.30 -5.71
CA ILE A 86 11.56 20.58 -6.41
C ILE A 86 12.21 19.28 -6.87
N CYS A 87 12.65 19.23 -8.12
CA CYS A 87 13.58 18.20 -8.57
C CYS A 87 15.01 18.65 -8.20
N GLY A 88 15.61 18.06 -7.17
CA GLY A 88 16.91 18.51 -6.70
C GLY A 88 17.60 17.54 -5.76
N ASP A 89 18.87 17.85 -5.47
CA ASP A 89 19.71 17.04 -4.60
C ASP A 89 19.44 17.41 -3.13
N ALA A 90 18.83 16.47 -2.40
CA ALA A 90 18.47 16.64 -1.00
C ALA A 90 19.68 16.73 -0.04
N THR A 91 20.91 16.51 -0.52
CA THR A 91 22.14 16.71 0.27
C THR A 91 22.65 18.16 0.23
N LYS A 92 22.14 18.98 -0.70
CA LYS A 92 22.60 20.36 -0.92
C LYS A 92 21.67 21.36 -0.26
N LEU A 93 22.25 22.26 0.54
CA LEU A 93 21.52 23.35 1.18
C LEU A 93 20.78 24.27 0.17
N GLU A 94 21.36 24.48 -1.01
CA GLU A 94 20.79 25.33 -2.06
C GLU A 94 19.44 24.81 -2.59
N THR A 95 19.25 23.49 -2.60
CA THR A 95 17.96 22.87 -2.96
C THR A 95 16.86 23.32 -2.01
N TYR A 96 17.13 23.29 -0.70
CA TYR A 96 16.16 23.71 0.32
C TYR A 96 15.93 25.21 0.32
N LYS A 97 16.97 26.03 0.10
CA LYS A 97 16.79 27.48 -0.06
C LYS A 97 15.86 27.82 -1.21
N THR A 98 15.99 27.09 -2.32
CA THR A 98 15.15 27.27 -3.51
C THR A 98 13.71 26.80 -3.25
N LEU A 99 13.54 25.67 -2.56
CA LEU A 99 12.21 25.11 -2.24
C LEU A 99 11.44 25.95 -1.21
N LEU A 100 12.12 26.36 -0.14
CA LEU A 100 11.51 26.97 1.04
C LEU A 100 11.47 28.50 0.97
N GLU A 101 12.40 29.12 0.24
CA GLU A 101 12.62 30.56 0.22
C GLU A 101 12.72 31.14 1.65
N ASN A 102 11.72 31.92 2.07
CA ASN A 102 11.64 32.52 3.41
C ASN A 102 10.72 31.73 4.37
N THR A 103 10.15 30.61 3.93
CA THR A 103 9.20 29.81 4.70
C THR A 103 9.93 28.90 5.67
N LYS A 104 9.55 28.94 6.94
CA LYS A 104 10.07 28.02 7.95
C LYS A 104 9.25 26.72 7.97
N VAL A 105 9.95 25.61 8.12
CA VAL A 105 9.35 24.28 8.23
C VAL A 105 9.14 23.93 9.70
N ASN A 106 7.96 23.43 10.05
CA ASN A 106 7.64 22.99 11.41
C ASN A 106 7.99 21.52 11.67
N LEU A 107 7.91 20.68 10.64
CA LEU A 107 8.15 19.24 10.71
C LEU A 107 8.86 18.79 9.43
N VAL A 108 9.91 17.98 9.59
CA VAL A 108 10.58 17.30 8.48
C VAL A 108 10.29 15.81 8.63
N VAL A 109 9.71 15.20 7.59
CA VAL A 109 9.54 13.76 7.46
C VAL A 109 10.48 13.32 6.36
N THR A 110 11.37 12.38 6.65
CA THR A 110 12.34 11.84 5.71
C THR A 110 12.51 10.36 5.98
N ASP A 111 12.64 9.60 4.91
CA ASP A 111 13.03 8.20 4.95
C ASP A 111 14.40 8.06 4.27
N PRO A 112 15.51 8.37 4.99
CA PRO A 112 16.83 8.27 4.41
C PRO A 112 17.15 6.80 4.11
N PRO A 113 18.07 6.52 3.18
CA PRO A 113 18.52 5.15 2.94
C PRO A 113 19.26 4.64 4.18
N TYR A 114 18.54 4.04 5.11
CA TYR A 114 19.13 3.12 6.07
C TYR A 114 19.65 1.95 5.25
N ASN A 115 20.83 1.43 5.58
CA ASN A 115 21.58 0.41 4.83
C ASN A 115 20.89 -0.98 4.83
N VAL A 116 19.59 -0.98 4.53
CA VAL A 116 18.70 -2.11 4.37
C VAL A 116 18.71 -2.40 2.88
N ASN A 117 18.97 -3.66 2.51
CA ASN A 117 18.95 -4.12 1.13
C ASN A 117 17.48 -4.19 0.66
N TYR A 118 16.85 -3.03 0.46
CA TYR A 118 15.49 -2.92 -0.03
C TYR A 118 15.50 -3.32 -1.51
N GLU A 119 15.02 -4.54 -1.78
CA GLU A 119 14.59 -4.92 -3.12
C GLU A 119 13.21 -4.31 -3.35
N GLY A 120 13.18 -2.98 -3.54
CA GLY A 120 12.01 -2.29 -4.06
C GLY A 120 12.08 -2.33 -5.57
N ALA A 121 11.23 -3.13 -6.20
CA ALA A 121 10.94 -2.95 -7.62
C ALA A 121 10.19 -1.61 -7.75
N ALA A 122 10.81 -0.67 -8.47
CA ALA A 122 10.10 0.49 -9.01
C ALA A 122 9.22 0.03 -10.17
#